data_AF-A0A3P6BM51-F1
#
_entry.id   AF-A0A3P6BM51-F1
#
_cell.length_a   1.000
_cell.length_b   1.000
_cell.length_c   1.000
_cell.angle_alpha   90.00
_cell.angle_beta   90.00
_cell.angle_gamma   90.00
#
_symmetry.space_group_name_H-M   'P 1'
#
loop_
_entity.id
_entity.type
_entity.pdbx_description
1 polymer ?
#
loop_
_entity_poly.entity_id
_entity_poly.type
_entity_poly.pdbx_seq_one_letter_code
_entity_poly.pdbx_strand_id
1 'polypeptide(L)'
;MEFSAADFDRLMMVDLARNACEEQYKKDPLDSENLLKWGGALLELSQFQSVADAKLMLDDALSKFEEVLTINPGKHQALWCLGNAYSSQAFLNPDSDVAQGLFDKAADYFERAENMDPGNEMYLKSMEVATEGPKLHKEIHKHGGMMQQALAGGGGGGGGGGGPSASSNAGGGKKNNKMKNNDFTYDVCGWIILAFGIVAWVGMAKSLGPPPPAR
;
A
#
# COMPACT_ATOMS: atom_id res chain seq x y z
N MET A 1 11.25 9.82 5.75
CA MET A 1 10.00 10.38 6.30
C MET A 1 9.97 10.01 7.76
N GLU A 2 9.68 10.94 8.68
CA GLU A 2 9.45 10.59 10.09
C GLU A 2 8.05 9.99 10.20
N PHE A 3 7.95 8.81 10.82
CA PHE A 3 6.70 8.15 11.12
C PHE A 3 5.89 9.05 12.08
N SER A 4 4.77 9.57 11.60
CA SER A 4 3.98 10.57 12.32
C SER A 4 2.95 9.91 13.25
N ALA A 5 2.40 10.69 14.19
CA ALA A 5 1.27 10.24 15.00
C ALA A 5 0.06 9.85 14.14
N ALA A 6 -0.14 10.53 13.01
CA ALA A 6 -1.22 10.19 12.07
C ALA A 6 -1.00 8.83 11.39
N ASP A 7 0.26 8.48 11.08
CA ASP A 7 0.59 7.16 10.52
C ASP A 7 0.35 6.05 11.54
N PHE A 8 0.69 6.29 12.81
CA PHE A 8 0.42 5.35 13.89
C PHE A 8 -1.09 5.14 14.09
N ASP A 9 -1.86 6.22 14.18
CA ASP A 9 -3.32 6.15 14.33
C ASP A 9 -3.95 5.43 13.14
N ARG A 10 -3.49 5.71 11.92
CA ARG A 10 -3.94 5.02 10.70
C ARG A 10 -3.67 3.52 10.78
N LEU A 11 -2.46 3.10 11.13
CA LEU A 11 -2.13 1.67 11.24
C LEU A 11 -2.92 0.96 12.34
N MET A 12 -3.16 1.64 13.47
CA MET A 12 -3.99 1.09 14.53
C MET A 12 -5.43 0.87 14.07
N MET A 13 -5.97 1.81 13.28
CA MET A 13 -7.31 1.67 12.68
C MET A 13 -7.35 0.55 11.65
N VAL A 14 -6.28 0.35 10.89
CA VAL A 14 -6.18 -0.72 9.87
C VAL A 14 -6.07 -2.09 10.53
N ASP A 15 -5.29 -2.25 11.60
CA ASP A 15 -5.25 -3.51 12.34
C ASP A 15 -6.59 -3.82 13.03
N LEU A 16 -7.26 -2.81 13.58
CA LEU A 16 -8.62 -2.99 14.10
C LEU A 16 -9.59 -3.45 13.01
N ALA A 17 -9.51 -2.86 11.81
CA ALA A 17 -10.32 -3.27 10.67
C ALA A 17 -10.00 -4.70 10.22
N ARG A 18 -8.71 -5.09 10.19
CA ARG A 18 -8.28 -6.46 9.90
C ARG A 18 -8.87 -7.45 10.91
N ASN A 19 -8.77 -7.17 12.21
CA ASN A 19 -9.34 -7.99 13.28
C ASN A 19 -10.86 -8.16 13.11
N ALA A 20 -11.56 -7.06 12.84
CA ALA A 20 -13.01 -7.10 12.62
C ALA A 20 -13.37 -7.94 11.38
N CYS A 21 -12.58 -7.85 10.30
CA CYS A 21 -12.81 -8.66 9.11
C CYS A 21 -12.58 -10.16 9.38
N GLU A 22 -11.55 -10.50 10.17
CA GLU A 22 -11.29 -11.87 10.58
C GLU A 22 -12.45 -12.45 11.43
N GLU A 23 -12.98 -11.67 12.38
CA GLU A 23 -14.15 -12.07 13.16
C GLU A 23 -15.40 -12.24 12.29
N GLN A 24 -15.58 -11.37 11.30
CA GLN A 24 -16.70 -11.46 10.37
C GLN A 24 -16.58 -12.68 9.47
N TYR A 25 -15.37 -13.03 9.02
CA TYR A 25 -15.12 -14.23 8.22
C TYR A 25 -15.51 -15.52 8.96
N LYS A 26 -15.29 -15.58 10.28
CA LYS A 26 -15.73 -16.71 11.12
C LYS A 26 -17.26 -16.87 11.13
N LYS A 27 -18.01 -15.80 10.88
CA LYS A 27 -19.48 -15.79 10.85
C LYS A 27 -20.03 -16.02 9.44
N ASP A 28 -19.40 -15.40 8.44
CA ASP A 28 -19.78 -15.50 7.04
C ASP A 28 -18.52 -15.53 6.14
N PRO A 29 -18.01 -16.73 5.80
CA PRO A 29 -16.82 -16.86 4.97
C PRO A 29 -17.09 -16.55 3.48
N LEU A 30 -18.36 -16.42 3.08
CA LEU A 30 -18.73 -16.12 1.69
C LEU A 30 -18.93 -14.62 1.44
N ASP A 31 -18.72 -13.77 2.46
CA ASP A 31 -18.71 -12.32 2.31
C ASP A 31 -17.46 -11.85 1.57
N SER A 32 -17.56 -11.82 0.24
CA SER A 32 -16.49 -11.36 -0.65
C SER A 32 -16.07 -9.90 -0.41
N GLU A 33 -16.95 -9.02 0.10
CA GLU A 33 -16.58 -7.64 0.41
C GLU A 33 -15.74 -7.57 1.68
N ASN A 34 -16.07 -8.39 2.68
CA ASN A 34 -15.28 -8.52 3.89
C ASN A 34 -13.89 -9.11 3.60
N LEU A 35 -13.81 -10.17 2.78
CA LEU A 35 -12.53 -10.74 2.35
C LEU A 35 -11.67 -9.73 1.58
N LEU A 36 -12.28 -8.92 0.70
CA LEU A 36 -11.55 -7.89 -0.03
C LEU A 36 -10.98 -6.82 0.92
N LYS A 37 -11.74 -6.39 1.93
CA LYS A 37 -11.27 -5.46 2.96
C LYS A 37 -10.17 -6.08 3.82
N TRP A 38 -10.30 -7.35 4.17
CA TRP A 38 -9.31 -8.07 4.95
C TRP A 38 -7.98 -8.13 4.20
N GLY A 39 -7.98 -8.60 2.94
CA GLY A 39 -6.77 -8.62 2.12
C GLY A 39 -6.17 -7.22 1.94
N GLY A 40 -7.01 -6.20 1.75
CA GLY A 40 -6.55 -4.81 1.64
C GLY A 40 -5.85 -4.31 2.91
N ALA A 41 -6.39 -4.61 4.09
CA ALA A 41 -5.78 -4.25 5.36
C ALA A 41 -4.44 -4.98 5.58
N LEU A 42 -4.35 -6.27 5.22
CA LEU A 42 -3.11 -7.04 5.26
C LEU A 42 -2.04 -6.47 4.33
N LEU A 43 -2.42 -6.15 3.09
CA LEU A 43 -1.54 -5.51 2.11
C LEU A 43 -1.01 -4.18 2.64
N GLU A 44 -1.87 -3.37 3.25
CA GLU A 44 -1.47 -2.09 3.82
C GLU A 44 -0.50 -2.24 5.00
N LEU A 45 -0.86 -3.08 5.98
CA LEU A 45 -0.03 -3.34 7.16
C LEU A 45 1.35 -3.88 6.78
N SER A 46 1.44 -4.73 5.75
CA SER A 46 2.70 -5.32 5.30
C SER A 46 3.80 -4.29 5.00
N GLN A 47 3.43 -3.09 4.56
CA GLN A 47 4.38 -2.03 4.21
C GLN A 47 5.17 -1.48 5.41
N PHE A 48 4.67 -1.71 6.62
CA PHE A 48 5.25 -1.19 7.87
C PHE A 48 5.91 -2.29 8.71
N GLN A 49 5.98 -3.51 8.19
CA GLN A 49 6.52 -4.66 8.90
C GLN A 49 7.96 -4.98 8.49
N SER A 50 8.58 -5.89 9.25
CA SER A 50 9.83 -6.51 8.83
C SER A 50 9.63 -7.23 7.49
N VAL A 51 10.68 -7.38 6.67
CA VAL A 51 10.57 -8.06 5.36
C VAL A 51 9.99 -9.47 5.49
N ALA A 52 10.32 -10.19 6.57
CA ALA A 52 9.81 -11.54 6.81
C ALA A 52 8.30 -11.52 7.11
N ASP A 53 7.86 -10.65 8.02
CA ASP A 53 6.46 -10.53 8.41
C ASP A 53 5.61 -9.93 7.28
N ALA A 54 6.16 -8.99 6.51
CA ALA A 54 5.53 -8.41 5.34
C ALA A 54 5.23 -9.48 4.30
N LYS A 55 6.17 -10.41 4.02
CA LYS A 55 5.94 -11.52 3.09
C LYS A 55 4.80 -12.43 3.55
N LEU A 56 4.76 -12.78 4.83
CA LEU A 56 3.66 -13.59 5.40
C LEU A 56 2.31 -12.88 5.27
N MET A 57 2.25 -11.58 5.62
CA MET A 57 1.02 -10.79 5.46
C MET A 57 0.58 -10.67 4.00
N LEU A 58 1.53 -10.55 3.06
CA LEU A 58 1.23 -10.52 1.64
C LEU A 58 0.71 -11.87 1.14
N ASP A 59 1.27 -12.99 1.58
CA ASP A 59 0.77 -14.33 1.27
C ASP A 59 -0.67 -14.52 1.79
N ASP A 60 -0.95 -14.07 3.01
CA ASP A 60 -2.29 -14.07 3.57
C ASP A 60 -3.25 -13.17 2.75
N ALA A 61 -2.79 -11.99 2.34
CA ALA A 61 -3.58 -11.08 1.51
C ALA A 61 -3.93 -11.70 0.14
N LEU A 62 -2.95 -12.33 -0.52
CA LEU A 62 -3.14 -13.06 -1.77
C LEU A 62 -4.21 -14.14 -1.61
N SER A 63 -4.12 -14.96 -0.55
CA SER A 63 -5.14 -15.98 -0.25
C SER A 63 -6.54 -15.38 -0.13
N LYS A 64 -6.70 -14.23 0.56
CA LYS A 64 -8.02 -13.60 0.71
C LYS A 64 -8.55 -13.07 -0.62
N PHE A 65 -7.72 -12.48 -1.47
CA PHE A 65 -8.16 -12.02 -2.79
C PHE A 65 -8.50 -13.16 -3.74
N GLU A 66 -7.77 -14.29 -3.69
CA GLU A 66 -8.11 -15.50 -4.45
C GLU A 66 -9.46 -16.10 -4.00
N GLU A 67 -9.75 -16.10 -2.70
CA GLU A 67 -11.05 -16.49 -2.16
C GLU A 67 -12.17 -15.56 -2.68
N VAL A 68 -11.92 -14.24 -2.75
CA VAL A 68 -12.87 -13.28 -3.36
C VAL A 68 -13.20 -13.66 -4.79
N LEU A 69 -12.20 -14.02 -5.60
CA LEU A 69 -12.41 -14.42 -6.99
C LEU A 69 -13.06 -15.78 -7.14
N THR A 70 -12.90 -16.67 -6.16
CA THR A 70 -13.63 -17.94 -6.11
C THR A 70 -15.11 -17.72 -5.87
N ILE A 71 -15.46 -16.77 -4.99
CA ILE A 71 -16.86 -16.43 -4.67
C ILE A 71 -17.49 -15.56 -5.78
N ASN A 72 -16.74 -14.57 -6.25
CA ASN A 72 -17.16 -13.62 -7.26
C ASN A 72 -16.05 -13.43 -8.30
N PRO A 73 -16.02 -14.25 -9.36
CA PRO A 73 -15.05 -14.10 -10.46
C PRO A 73 -15.15 -12.75 -11.17
N GLY A 74 -16.28 -12.05 -11.02
CA GLY A 74 -16.57 -10.72 -11.55
C GLY A 74 -15.89 -9.57 -10.79
N LYS A 75 -15.22 -9.83 -9.67
CA LYS A 75 -14.69 -8.78 -8.78
C LYS A 75 -13.32 -8.26 -9.27
N HIS A 76 -13.35 -7.39 -10.27
CA HIS A 76 -12.15 -6.74 -10.84
C HIS A 76 -11.25 -6.03 -9.82
N GLN A 77 -11.83 -5.49 -8.74
CA GLN A 77 -11.06 -4.92 -7.62
C GLN A 77 -10.11 -5.93 -6.95
N ALA A 78 -10.52 -7.20 -6.83
CA ALA A 78 -9.67 -8.24 -6.24
C ALA A 78 -8.50 -8.60 -7.17
N LEU A 79 -8.71 -8.63 -8.48
CA LEU A 79 -7.62 -8.78 -9.46
C LEU A 79 -6.60 -7.65 -9.33
N TRP A 80 -7.07 -6.41 -9.25
CA TRP A 80 -6.18 -5.28 -9.06
C TRP A 80 -5.43 -5.34 -7.72
N CYS A 81 -6.07 -5.77 -6.63
CA CYS A 81 -5.39 -5.99 -5.36
C CYS A 81 -4.34 -7.12 -5.41
N LEU A 82 -4.61 -8.22 -6.13
CA LEU A 82 -3.61 -9.29 -6.38
C LEU A 82 -2.38 -8.72 -7.08
N GLY A 83 -2.57 -7.90 -8.12
CA GLY A 83 -1.45 -7.27 -8.83
C GLY A 83 -0.59 -6.39 -7.92
N ASN A 84 -1.21 -5.62 -7.01
CA ASN A 84 -0.48 -4.83 -6.03
C ASN A 84 0.27 -5.70 -5.02
N ALA A 85 -0.34 -6.78 -4.52
CA ALA A 85 0.31 -7.70 -3.60
C ALA A 85 1.53 -8.39 -4.23
N TYR A 86 1.42 -8.85 -5.49
CA TYR A 86 2.55 -9.42 -6.22
C TYR A 86 3.66 -8.39 -6.49
N SER A 87 3.30 -7.15 -6.83
CA SER A 87 4.26 -6.06 -6.99
C SER A 87 5.03 -5.80 -5.69
N SER A 88 4.32 -5.74 -4.55
CA SER A 88 4.94 -5.61 -3.23
C SER A 88 5.88 -6.78 -2.91
N GLN A 89 5.48 -8.02 -3.20
CA GLN A 89 6.37 -9.18 -3.04
C GLN A 89 7.62 -9.09 -3.91
N ALA A 90 7.49 -8.60 -5.15
CA ALA A 90 8.61 -8.42 -6.07
C ALA A 90 9.66 -7.45 -5.50
N PHE A 91 9.22 -6.30 -4.96
CA PHE A 91 10.11 -5.34 -4.31
C PHE A 91 10.75 -5.84 -3.02
N LEU A 92 10.14 -6.80 -2.32
CA LEU A 92 10.70 -7.43 -1.13
C LEU A 92 11.62 -8.62 -1.45
N ASN A 93 11.74 -9.01 -2.71
CA ASN A 93 12.53 -10.16 -3.12
C ASN A 93 13.90 -9.70 -3.64
N PRO A 94 15.04 -10.08 -3.02
CA PRO A 94 16.35 -9.63 -3.49
C PRO A 94 16.76 -10.23 -4.83
N ASP A 95 16.17 -11.36 -5.23
CA ASP A 95 16.45 -12.01 -6.50
C ASP A 95 15.70 -11.31 -7.64
N SER A 96 16.44 -10.73 -8.58
CA SER A 96 15.89 -9.99 -9.71
C SER A 96 15.08 -10.87 -10.68
N ASP A 97 15.44 -12.14 -10.83
CA ASP A 97 14.73 -13.04 -11.74
C ASP A 97 13.41 -13.48 -11.11
N VAL A 98 13.40 -13.73 -9.80
CA VAL A 98 12.15 -13.99 -9.06
C VAL A 98 11.26 -12.75 -9.02
N ALA A 99 11.85 -11.56 -8.79
CA ALA A 99 11.11 -10.31 -8.80
C ALA A 99 10.49 -10.03 -10.17
N GLN A 100 11.21 -10.28 -11.27
CA GLN A 100 10.67 -10.16 -12.64
C GLN A 100 9.41 -11.03 -12.80
N GLY A 101 9.48 -12.31 -12.43
CA GLY A 101 8.32 -13.21 -12.54
C GLY A 101 7.13 -12.78 -11.68
N LEU A 102 7.36 -12.09 -10.56
CA LEU A 102 6.30 -11.50 -9.73
C LEU A 102 5.70 -10.24 -10.38
N PHE A 103 6.50 -9.38 -11.00
CA PHE A 103 6.00 -8.25 -11.79
C PHE A 103 5.21 -8.69 -13.01
N ASP A 104 5.64 -9.75 -13.70
CA ASP A 104 4.90 -10.30 -14.84
C ASP A 104 3.52 -10.80 -14.39
N LYS A 105 3.44 -11.52 -13.26
CA LYS A 105 2.16 -11.90 -12.65
C LYS A 105 1.32 -10.68 -12.29
N ALA A 106 1.92 -9.64 -11.72
CA ALA A 106 1.20 -8.42 -11.37
C ALA A 106 0.58 -7.76 -12.61
N ALA A 107 1.34 -7.66 -13.70
CA ALA A 107 0.88 -7.13 -14.97
C ALA A 107 -0.31 -7.94 -15.53
N ASP A 108 -0.23 -9.28 -15.52
CA ASP A 108 -1.34 -10.15 -15.92
C ASP A 108 -2.63 -9.86 -15.14
N TYR A 109 -2.53 -9.65 -13.82
CA TYR A 109 -3.69 -9.33 -12.99
C TYR A 109 -4.26 -7.93 -13.26
N PHE A 110 -3.39 -6.94 -13.49
CA PHE A 110 -3.81 -5.59 -13.86
C PHE A 110 -4.49 -5.55 -15.23
N GLU A 111 -3.97 -6.28 -16.21
CA GLU A 111 -4.59 -6.43 -17.53
C GLU A 111 -5.97 -7.08 -17.41
N ARG A 112 -6.12 -8.14 -16.60
CA ARG A 112 -7.44 -8.75 -16.38
C ARG A 112 -8.41 -7.80 -15.67
N ALA A 113 -7.93 -7.00 -14.72
CA ALA A 113 -8.77 -6.00 -14.05
C ALA A 113 -9.25 -4.92 -15.03
N GLU A 114 -8.38 -4.46 -15.94
CA GLU A 114 -8.71 -3.49 -17.00
C GLU A 114 -9.69 -4.06 -18.01
N ASN A 115 -9.52 -5.31 -18.44
CA ASN A 115 -10.46 -5.97 -19.35
C ASN A 115 -11.87 -6.10 -18.74
N MET A 116 -11.98 -6.18 -17.41
CA MET A 116 -13.25 -6.28 -16.71
C MET A 116 -13.90 -4.93 -16.42
N ASP A 117 -13.11 -3.88 -16.23
CA ASP A 117 -13.56 -2.50 -16.04
C ASP A 117 -12.74 -1.53 -16.90
N PRO A 118 -12.99 -1.49 -18.23
CA PRO A 118 -12.19 -0.71 -19.16
C PRO A 118 -12.28 0.79 -18.88
N GLY A 119 -11.14 1.48 -18.99
CA GLY A 119 -11.05 2.93 -18.75
C GLY A 119 -10.85 3.29 -17.27
N ASN A 120 -10.70 2.32 -16.38
CA ASN A 120 -10.29 2.57 -15.01
C ASN A 120 -8.82 3.04 -14.95
N GLU A 121 -8.60 4.34 -14.71
CA GLU A 121 -7.27 4.94 -14.68
C GLU A 121 -6.31 4.28 -13.69
N MET A 122 -6.83 3.73 -12.58
CA MET A 122 -6.00 3.11 -11.55
C MET A 122 -5.34 1.84 -12.09
N TYR A 123 -6.04 1.08 -12.92
CA TYR A 123 -5.55 -0.19 -13.44
C TYR A 123 -4.47 0.06 -14.51
N LEU A 124 -4.69 1.06 -15.35
CA LEU A 124 -3.71 1.53 -16.32
C LEU A 124 -2.42 2.03 -15.63
N LYS A 125 -2.55 2.86 -14.60
CA LYS A 125 -1.39 3.36 -13.83
C LYS A 125 -0.65 2.22 -13.13
N SER A 126 -1.37 1.27 -12.52
CA SER A 126 -0.74 0.11 -11.89
C SER A 126 -0.03 -0.81 -12.87
N MET A 127 -0.57 -0.97 -14.08
CA MET A 127 0.09 -1.72 -15.17
C MET A 127 1.39 -1.03 -15.60
N GLU A 128 1.39 0.29 -15.79
CA GLU A 128 2.60 1.05 -16.10
C GLU A 128 3.68 0.86 -15.02
N VAL A 129 3.30 0.97 -13.75
CA VAL A 129 4.22 0.75 -12.62
C VAL A 129 4.75 -0.68 -12.60
N ALA A 130 3.93 -1.69 -12.90
CA ALA A 130 4.40 -3.08 -12.98
C ALA A 130 5.41 -3.29 -14.11
N THR A 131 5.21 -2.68 -15.27
CA THR A 131 6.14 -2.79 -16.40
C THR A 131 7.49 -2.11 -16.14
N GLU A 132 7.49 -1.02 -15.37
CA GLU A 132 8.71 -0.33 -14.95
C GLU A 132 9.31 -0.93 -13.65
N GLY A 133 8.53 -1.75 -12.94
CA GLY A 133 8.88 -2.40 -11.68
C GLY A 133 10.24 -3.11 -11.69
N PRO A 134 10.56 -3.95 -12.69
CA PRO A 134 11.86 -4.61 -12.75
C PRO A 134 13.06 -3.66 -12.87
N LYS A 135 12.89 -2.51 -13.54
CA LYS A 135 13.95 -1.50 -13.63
C LYS A 135 14.14 -0.82 -12.28
N LEU A 136 13.03 -0.43 -11.63
CA LEU A 136 13.03 0.16 -10.29
C LEU A 136 13.63 -0.79 -9.26
N HIS A 137 13.28 -2.08 -9.31
CA HIS A 137 13.84 -3.13 -8.45
C HIS A 137 15.36 -3.20 -8.56
N LYS A 138 15.88 -3.29 -9.79
CA LYS A 138 17.33 -3.31 -10.05
C LYS A 138 18.01 -2.05 -9.53
N GLU A 139 17.38 -0.89 -9.68
CA GLU A 139 17.93 0.38 -9.20
C GLU A 139 17.98 0.45 -7.66
N ILE A 140 16.91 0.03 -6.98
CA ILE A 140 16.84 -0.05 -5.51
C ILE A 140 17.95 -0.96 -4.97
N HIS A 141 18.08 -2.16 -5.54
CA HIS A 141 19.08 -3.13 -5.10
C HIS A 141 20.52 -2.75 -5.49
N LYS A 142 20.71 -1.96 -6.56
CA LYS A 142 22.02 -1.47 -7.00
C LYS A 142 22.51 -0.24 -6.23
N HIS A 143 21.61 0.70 -5.88
CA HIS A 143 21.98 1.98 -5.28
C HIS A 143 21.90 2.02 -3.75
N GLY A 144 21.32 1.01 -3.12
CA GLY A 144 21.44 0.84 -1.68
C GLY A 144 20.39 -0.14 -1.17
N GLY A 145 20.84 -1.30 -0.69
CA GLY A 145 20.05 -2.21 0.15
C GLY A 145 19.64 -1.55 1.47
N MET A 146 18.86 -0.48 1.39
CA MET A 146 18.48 0.44 2.46
C MET A 146 16.96 0.40 2.71
N MET A 147 16.27 -0.67 2.30
CA MET A 147 15.01 -1.06 2.95
C MET A 147 15.30 -1.74 4.30
N GLN A 148 16.51 -2.30 4.48
CA GLN A 148 16.86 -3.14 5.62
C GLN A 148 17.12 -2.38 6.93
N GLN A 149 17.12 -1.03 6.94
CA GLN A 149 17.54 -0.28 8.14
C GLN A 149 16.74 1.01 8.41
N ALA A 150 15.42 1.00 8.16
CA ALA A 150 14.54 2.09 8.61
C ALA A 150 13.51 1.67 9.67
N LEU A 151 13.22 0.37 9.82
CA LEU A 151 12.29 -0.13 10.85
C LEU A 151 12.99 -0.78 12.07
N ALA A 152 14.32 -0.90 12.04
CA ALA A 152 15.09 -1.56 13.10
C ALA A 152 15.86 -0.60 14.03
N GLY A 153 15.68 0.73 13.92
CA GLY A 153 16.44 1.66 14.77
C GLY A 153 15.83 3.05 14.91
N GLY A 154 15.42 3.39 16.14
CA GLY A 154 15.13 4.75 16.61
C GLY A 154 13.64 5.00 16.83
N GLY A 155 13.07 5.01 18.03
CA GLY A 155 13.71 5.17 19.33
C GLY A 155 14.11 6.62 19.58
N GLY A 156 13.15 7.46 19.95
CA GLY A 156 13.37 8.57 20.89
C GLY A 156 13.41 10.00 20.34
N GLY A 157 12.63 10.86 21.02
CA GLY A 157 12.81 12.32 21.11
C GLY A 157 12.18 13.10 19.95
N GLY A 158 11.29 14.07 20.13
CA GLY A 158 11.10 14.98 21.26
C GLY A 158 11.29 16.42 20.76
N GLY A 159 10.23 17.23 20.89
CA GLY A 159 10.20 18.66 20.52
C GLY A 159 9.38 18.90 19.25
N GLY A 160 8.37 19.77 19.19
CA GLY A 160 8.08 20.93 20.01
C GLY A 160 8.00 22.15 19.09
N GLY A 161 6.82 22.74 18.95
CA GLY A 161 6.67 24.12 18.46
C GLY A 161 5.76 24.32 17.23
N GLY A 162 4.55 24.81 17.49
CA GLY A 162 4.15 26.12 16.95
C GLY A 162 3.36 26.22 15.64
N GLY A 163 2.04 25.92 15.71
CA GLY A 163 0.94 26.69 15.08
C GLY A 163 0.87 26.84 13.54
N PRO A 164 -0.20 27.47 12.98
CA PRO A 164 -1.34 28.09 13.64
C PRO A 164 -2.69 27.42 13.33
N SER A 165 -3.66 27.76 14.18
CA SER A 165 -5.05 27.34 14.19
C SER A 165 -5.86 27.83 12.98
N ALA A 166 -6.84 27.02 12.56
CA ALA A 166 -8.06 27.52 11.93
C ALA A 166 -9.27 26.82 12.57
N SER A 167 -10.02 27.61 13.34
CA SER A 167 -11.33 27.28 13.92
C SER A 167 -12.40 27.38 12.82
N SER A 168 -13.38 26.46 12.78
CA SER A 168 -14.76 26.81 13.12
C SER A 168 -15.79 25.70 12.79
N ASN A 169 -16.66 25.52 13.78
CA ASN A 169 -18.09 25.22 13.74
C ASN A 169 -18.63 23.96 13.05
N ALA A 170 -19.03 23.05 13.94
CA ALA A 170 -20.18 22.18 13.80
C ALA A 170 -21.46 22.97 13.44
N GLY A 171 -22.09 22.56 12.35
CA GLY A 171 -23.46 22.89 11.98
C GLY A 171 -24.16 21.62 11.52
N GLY A 172 -25.19 21.20 12.25
CA GLY A 172 -25.92 19.96 11.99
C GLY A 172 -26.65 19.95 10.65
N GLY A 173 -26.78 18.75 10.08
CA GLY A 173 -27.54 18.53 8.85
C GLY A 173 -27.77 17.04 8.60
N LYS A 174 -28.91 16.53 9.06
CA LYS A 174 -29.41 15.18 8.82
C LYS A 174 -29.58 14.96 7.30
N LYS A 175 -28.81 14.03 6.72
CA LYS A 175 -29.08 13.46 5.38
C LYS A 175 -28.80 11.96 5.40
N ASN A 176 -29.85 11.18 5.19
CA ASN A 176 -29.76 9.82 4.67
C ASN A 176 -28.91 9.84 3.39
N ASN A 177 -27.85 9.04 3.33
CA ASN A 177 -27.31 8.59 2.06
C ASN A 177 -26.48 7.31 2.25
N LYS A 178 -26.97 6.25 1.58
CA LYS A 178 -26.25 5.13 0.98
C LYS A 178 -24.74 5.10 1.29
N MET A 179 -24.33 4.09 2.06
CA MET A 179 -22.93 3.82 2.43
C MET A 179 -21.98 3.98 1.24
N LYS A 180 -21.03 4.92 1.37
CA LYS A 180 -19.95 5.13 0.43
C LYS A 180 -18.87 4.08 0.65
N ASN A 181 -18.93 2.98 -0.10
CA ASN A 181 -17.87 1.97 -0.14
C ASN A 181 -16.64 2.43 -0.94
N ASN A 182 -16.71 3.58 -1.64
CA ASN A 182 -15.61 4.10 -2.44
C ASN A 182 -14.58 4.88 -1.61
N ASP A 183 -14.94 5.55 -0.52
CA ASP A 183 -13.95 6.40 0.18
C ASP A 183 -12.86 5.55 0.88
N PHE A 184 -13.18 4.37 1.41
CA PHE A 184 -12.22 3.51 2.11
C PHE A 184 -11.21 2.84 1.16
N THR A 185 -11.65 2.33 0.01
CA THR A 185 -10.75 1.72 -0.98
C THR A 185 -9.84 2.79 -1.58
N TYR A 186 -10.33 4.01 -1.80
CA TYR A 186 -9.52 5.08 -2.38
C TYR A 186 -8.48 5.66 -1.40
N ASP A 187 -8.76 5.68 -0.09
CA ASP A 187 -7.84 6.19 0.95
C ASP A 187 -6.82 5.12 1.44
N VAL A 188 -7.13 3.83 1.29
CA VAL A 188 -6.18 2.72 1.48
C VAL A 188 -5.23 2.60 0.28
N CYS A 189 -5.75 2.81 -0.94
CA CYS A 189 -5.05 2.50 -2.18
C CYS A 189 -4.29 3.67 -2.81
N GLY A 190 -4.75 4.91 -2.61
CA GLY A 190 -4.02 6.11 -3.05
C GLY A 190 -2.66 6.29 -2.37
N TRP A 191 -2.50 5.70 -1.17
CA TRP A 191 -1.25 5.72 -0.40
C TRP A 191 -0.26 4.63 -0.83
N ILE A 192 -0.73 3.50 -1.37
CA ILE A 192 0.13 2.46 -1.94
C ILE A 192 0.91 3.03 -3.14
N ILE A 193 0.26 3.86 -3.96
CA ILE A 193 0.89 4.57 -5.09
C ILE A 193 1.86 5.67 -4.58
N LEU A 194 1.56 6.31 -3.44
CA LEU A 194 2.40 7.35 -2.84
C LEU A 194 3.61 6.79 -2.08
N ALA A 195 3.54 5.58 -1.52
CA ALA A 195 4.65 4.89 -0.88
C ALA A 195 5.72 4.44 -1.89
N PHE A 196 5.32 4.08 -3.12
CA PHE A 196 6.26 3.96 -4.25
C PHE A 196 6.84 5.31 -4.68
N GLY A 197 6.20 6.43 -4.32
CA GLY A 197 6.72 7.79 -4.47
C GLY A 197 7.96 8.11 -3.63
N ILE A 198 8.34 7.25 -2.67
CA ILE A 198 9.57 7.43 -1.87
C ILE A 198 10.84 7.18 -2.71
N VAL A 199 10.76 6.41 -3.81
CA VAL A 199 11.90 6.21 -4.73
C VAL A 199 12.25 7.50 -5.50
N ALA A 200 11.30 8.43 -5.66
CA ALA A 200 11.52 9.66 -6.43
C ALA A 200 12.16 10.82 -5.64
N TRP A 201 12.31 10.74 -4.31
CA TRP A 201 12.79 11.89 -3.50
C TRP A 201 14.27 11.84 -3.09
N VAL A 202 14.96 10.71 -3.26
CA VAL A 202 16.41 10.62 -2.94
C VAL A 202 17.29 11.21 -4.06
N GLY A 203 16.73 11.47 -5.24
CA GLY A 203 17.44 12.09 -6.38
C GLY A 203 17.64 13.62 -6.30
N MET A 204 16.90 14.33 -5.43
CA MET A 204 16.89 15.81 -5.40
C MET A 204 17.49 16.44 -4.14
N ALA A 205 18.08 15.65 -3.24
CA ALA A 205 18.75 16.18 -2.04
C ALA A 205 20.29 16.31 -2.20
N LYS A 206 20.87 15.88 -3.33
CA LYS A 206 22.33 15.95 -3.56
C LYS A 206 22.84 17.26 -4.20
N SER A 207 21.98 18.23 -4.51
CA SER A 207 22.42 19.48 -5.17
C SER A 207 22.67 20.67 -4.23
N LEU A 208 22.44 20.55 -2.92
CA LEU A 208 22.75 21.59 -1.95
C LEU A 208 23.96 21.17 -1.10
N GLY A 209 25.14 21.22 -1.72
CA GLY A 209 26.40 21.14 -0.98
C GLY A 209 26.50 22.29 0.05
N PRO A 210 27.13 22.06 1.22
CA PRO A 210 27.26 23.09 2.24
C PRO A 210 28.11 24.28 1.74
N PRO A 211 27.81 25.53 2.14
CA PRO A 211 28.56 26.69 1.71
C PRO A 211 30.01 26.64 2.23
N PRO A 212 30.99 27.14 1.45
CA PRO A 212 32.40 27.09 1.84
C PRO A 212 32.66 27.94 3.09
N PRO A 213 33.60 27.54 3.97
CA PRO A 213 33.92 28.27 5.18
C PRO A 213 34.50 29.65 4.84
N ALA A 214 33.98 30.68 5.49
CA ALA A 214 34.48 32.05 5.37
C ALA A 214 35.95 32.13 5.80
N ARG A 215 36.79 32.72 4.95
CA ARG A 215 38.14 33.18 5.30
C ARG A 215 38.07 34.58 5.87
#